data_AF-R6WNH9-F1
#
_entry.id   AF-R6WNH9-F1
#
_cell.length_a   1.000
_cell.length_b   1.000
_cell.length_c   1.000
_cell.angle_alpha   90.00
_cell.angle_beta   90.00
_cell.angle_gamma   90.00
#
_symmetry.space_group_name_H-M   'P 1'
#
loop_
_entity.id
_entity.type
_entity.pdbx_description
1 polymer ?
#
loop_
_entity_poly.entity_id
_entity_poly.type
_entity_poly.pdbx_seq_one_letter_code
_entity_poly.pdbx_strand_id
1 'polypeptide(L)'
;MYKSLDDSAIDLQRLEKCLAEIAQKITESNKHNLTDINIICEEVFGQILNRLFEINLIAISLEINRNFPAVDLIDYDNKIAYQVTTQGTKEKINHTIEVFNRHIEIFDKVDELNILFLKKVDDKLYENEDVDLHNGKKFSYENNILDFSKLIKEIEKKSQTDENIFVKIYRDISMLYDSGRLNYSSIVQKTNHFNLDSSQNYAIHWRKGFGDVLLSAFIPTGYGALLSAELEFRNHNISGFCITFDEATLLRSYFSEREVFEKEHFILIENEEDALVMRFQNEYIVLKRYTAYHVYQLFCELKKEYLVKINQLNKILGTDSLERVGDKYLLKVIDQDCWEKIIYFARKHNWMNETNDKWNIFHVMTKYKICIIPSISGKTDRKIAAIITVESIDGFSQKLNLYWELDSKYKNSEFLMPELSKGLEEKSIWKADYVLRWMDNELINAANEFYERDNLKNKKLFNQLIKIVGARLKEYFK
;
A
#
# COMPACT_ATOMS: atom_id res chain seq x y z
N MET A 1 11.15 -22.52 -12.16
CA MET A 1 11.34 -21.62 -10.99
C MET A 1 10.30 -20.52 -11.13
N TYR A 2 9.44 -20.35 -10.12
CA TYR A 2 8.38 -19.35 -10.08
C TYR A 2 9.02 -17.97 -9.90
N LYS A 3 9.03 -17.12 -10.92
CA LYS A 3 9.52 -15.74 -10.78
C LYS A 3 8.65 -14.80 -11.59
N SER A 4 8.27 -13.68 -10.99
CA SER A 4 7.76 -12.55 -11.78
C SER A 4 8.86 -12.05 -12.71
N LEU A 5 8.45 -11.32 -13.75
CA LEU A 5 9.40 -10.50 -14.49
C LEU A 5 9.69 -9.25 -13.65
N ASP A 6 10.95 -9.01 -13.28
CA ASP A 6 11.35 -7.75 -12.65
C ASP A 6 12.06 -6.83 -13.67
N ASP A 7 12.41 -5.63 -13.22
CA ASP A 7 13.10 -4.63 -14.05
C ASP A 7 14.44 -5.14 -14.61
N SER A 8 15.16 -6.03 -13.90
CA SER A 8 16.45 -6.55 -14.35
C SER A 8 16.34 -7.57 -15.49
N ALA A 9 15.14 -8.14 -15.67
CA ALA A 9 14.84 -9.06 -16.76
C ALA A 9 14.31 -8.34 -18.02
N ILE A 10 14.25 -7.00 -18.02
CA ILE A 10 13.84 -6.21 -19.18
C ILE A 10 15.08 -5.83 -19.98
N ASP A 11 15.16 -6.36 -21.20
CA ASP A 11 16.21 -6.07 -22.17
C ASP A 11 15.64 -5.64 -23.53
N LEU A 12 16.52 -5.32 -24.48
CA LEU A 12 16.14 -4.89 -25.82
C LEU A 12 15.33 -5.96 -26.57
N GLN A 13 15.72 -7.24 -26.44
CA GLN A 13 15.04 -8.35 -27.13
C GLN A 13 13.58 -8.48 -26.67
N ARG A 14 13.34 -8.31 -25.37
CA ARG A 14 12.00 -8.33 -24.79
C ARG A 14 11.18 -7.13 -25.23
N LEU A 15 11.81 -5.97 -25.37
CA LEU A 15 11.18 -4.76 -25.90
C LEU A 15 10.76 -4.92 -27.36
N GLU A 16 11.64 -5.50 -28.20
CA GLU A 16 11.34 -5.82 -29.61
C GLU A 16 10.13 -6.75 -29.73
N LYS A 17 10.12 -7.83 -28.93
CA LYS A 17 8.99 -8.76 -28.87
C LYS A 17 7.69 -8.03 -28.48
N CYS A 18 7.76 -7.18 -27.45
CA CYS A 18 6.62 -6.42 -26.95
C CYS A 18 6.05 -5.45 -27.99
N LEU A 19 6.91 -4.73 -28.72
CA LEU A 19 6.52 -3.86 -29.84
C LEU A 19 5.88 -4.65 -30.99
N ALA A 20 6.45 -5.80 -31.36
CA ALA A 20 5.89 -6.65 -32.41
C ALA A 20 4.47 -7.15 -32.06
N GLU A 21 4.28 -7.59 -30.81
CA GLU A 21 2.96 -7.99 -30.30
C GLU A 21 1.95 -6.84 -30.32
N ILE A 22 2.37 -5.62 -29.99
CA ILE A 22 1.52 -4.42 -30.09
C ILE A 22 1.12 -4.13 -31.54
N ALA A 23 2.06 -4.17 -32.48
CA ALA A 23 1.75 -3.93 -33.89
C ALA A 23 0.68 -4.92 -34.39
N GLN A 24 0.79 -6.19 -33.99
CA GLN A 24 -0.20 -7.21 -34.31
C GLN A 24 -1.57 -6.88 -33.70
N LYS A 25 -1.63 -6.58 -32.40
CA LYS A 25 -2.89 -6.25 -31.71
C LYS A 25 -3.56 -5.01 -32.26
N ILE A 26 -2.81 -3.96 -32.58
CA ILE A 26 -3.35 -2.75 -33.20
C ILE A 26 -3.94 -3.09 -34.57
N THR A 27 -3.27 -3.93 -35.35
CA THR A 27 -3.77 -4.37 -36.67
C THR A 27 -5.06 -5.18 -36.52
N GLU A 28 -5.15 -6.06 -35.52
CA GLU A 28 -6.35 -6.83 -35.22
C GLU A 28 -7.50 -5.94 -34.72
N SER A 29 -7.24 -5.00 -33.82
CA SER A 29 -8.24 -4.05 -33.29
C SER A 29 -8.84 -3.17 -34.40
N ASN A 30 -7.99 -2.65 -35.29
CA ASN A 30 -8.43 -1.83 -36.42
C ASN A 30 -9.32 -2.61 -37.41
N LYS A 31 -9.11 -3.93 -37.58
CA LYS A 31 -10.02 -4.77 -38.38
C LYS A 31 -11.43 -4.88 -37.78
N HIS A 32 -11.56 -4.72 -36.47
CA HIS A 32 -12.83 -4.77 -35.75
C HIS A 32 -13.48 -3.37 -35.58
N ASN A 33 -12.96 -2.33 -36.25
CA ASN A 33 -13.40 -0.93 -36.11
C ASN A 33 -13.32 -0.36 -34.68
N LEU A 34 -12.44 -0.91 -33.85
CA LEU A 34 -12.17 -0.42 -32.49
C LEU A 34 -11.06 0.64 -32.56
N THR A 35 -11.45 1.90 -32.78
CA THR A 35 -10.53 3.05 -32.99
C THR A 35 -9.91 3.60 -31.71
N ASP A 36 -10.43 3.23 -30.55
CA ASP A 36 -9.99 3.68 -29.22
C ASP A 36 -8.50 3.38 -28.96
N ILE A 37 -7.98 2.32 -29.58
CA ILE A 37 -6.57 1.93 -29.48
C ILE A 37 -5.62 2.95 -30.09
N ASN A 38 -6.05 3.70 -31.12
CA ASN A 38 -5.19 4.63 -31.83
C ASN A 38 -4.88 5.85 -30.94
N ILE A 39 -5.88 6.39 -30.24
CA ILE A 39 -5.70 7.50 -29.28
C ILE A 39 -4.70 7.11 -28.17
N ILE A 40 -4.84 5.90 -27.63
CA ILE A 40 -3.93 5.41 -26.57
C ILE A 40 -2.50 5.25 -27.13
N CYS A 41 -2.37 4.78 -28.38
CA CYS A 41 -1.06 4.69 -29.02
C CYS A 41 -0.43 6.07 -29.22
N GLU A 42 -1.19 7.08 -29.64
CA GLU A 42 -0.68 8.45 -29.79
C GLU A 42 -0.04 8.93 -28.48
N GLU A 43 -0.74 8.78 -27.36
CA GLU A 43 -0.23 9.26 -26.08
C GLU A 43 0.97 8.45 -25.55
N VAL A 44 0.90 7.11 -25.62
CA VAL A 44 1.99 6.24 -25.14
C VAL A 44 3.25 6.46 -25.97
N PHE A 45 3.12 6.45 -27.30
CA PHE A 45 4.29 6.68 -28.17
C PHE A 45 4.77 8.12 -28.10
N GLY A 46 3.89 9.12 -27.87
CA GLY A 46 4.31 10.50 -27.59
C GLY A 46 5.23 10.58 -26.37
N GLN A 47 4.96 9.82 -25.32
CA GLN A 47 5.81 9.79 -24.13
C GLN A 47 7.15 9.09 -24.38
N ILE A 48 7.14 8.02 -25.16
CA ILE A 48 8.37 7.35 -25.60
C ILE A 48 9.23 8.33 -26.40
N LEU A 49 8.63 9.04 -27.36
CA LEU A 49 9.32 10.06 -28.17
C LEU A 49 9.89 11.19 -27.29
N ASN A 50 9.12 11.69 -26.33
CA ASN A 50 9.58 12.71 -25.36
C ASN A 50 10.82 12.25 -24.59
N ARG A 51 10.85 10.98 -24.14
CA ARG A 51 12.01 10.43 -23.42
C ARG A 51 13.23 10.23 -24.31
N LEU A 52 13.03 9.81 -25.55
CA LEU A 52 14.12 9.56 -26.49
C LEU A 52 14.77 10.86 -26.95
N PHE A 53 13.95 11.82 -27.36
CA PHE A 53 14.39 13.04 -28.04
C PHE A 53 14.42 14.29 -27.15
N GLU A 54 14.03 14.17 -25.88
CA GLU A 54 13.99 15.29 -24.92
C GLU A 54 13.08 16.45 -25.39
N ILE A 55 11.95 16.07 -26.00
CA ILE A 55 10.90 16.95 -26.49
C ILE A 55 9.64 16.86 -25.60
N ASN A 56 8.66 17.73 -25.84
CA ASN A 56 7.43 17.85 -25.07
C ASN A 56 6.19 17.80 -25.98
N LEU A 57 5.99 16.64 -26.59
CA LEU A 57 4.81 16.33 -27.40
C LEU A 57 3.56 16.19 -26.53
N ILE A 58 2.50 16.85 -26.96
CA ILE A 58 1.14 16.78 -26.40
C ILE A 58 0.14 16.35 -27.48
N ALA A 59 -0.87 15.59 -27.11
CA ALA A 59 -1.89 15.12 -28.04
C ALA A 59 -2.89 16.23 -28.39
N ILE A 60 -3.07 16.48 -29.69
CA ILE A 60 -3.99 17.52 -30.20
C ILE A 60 -5.45 17.21 -29.84
N SER A 61 -5.81 15.92 -29.83
CA SER A 61 -7.15 15.43 -29.47
C SER A 61 -7.59 15.87 -28.07
N LEU A 62 -6.65 16.24 -27.18
CA LEU A 62 -6.92 16.72 -25.83
C LEU A 62 -7.08 18.26 -25.73
N GLU A 63 -6.44 19.03 -26.61
CA GLU A 63 -6.41 20.50 -26.50
C GLU A 63 -7.46 21.20 -27.35
N ILE A 64 -7.82 20.63 -28.50
CA ILE A 64 -8.62 21.33 -29.50
C ILE A 64 -9.87 20.49 -29.79
N ASN A 65 -11.05 21.08 -29.64
CA ASN A 65 -12.35 20.52 -30.10
C ASN A 65 -12.44 20.37 -31.64
N ARG A 66 -11.30 20.23 -32.34
CA ARG A 66 -11.15 20.00 -33.77
C ARG A 66 -10.16 18.86 -33.94
N ASN A 67 -10.63 17.72 -34.45
CA ASN A 67 -9.75 16.65 -34.92
C ASN A 67 -9.02 17.16 -36.17
N PHE A 68 -7.71 17.36 -36.08
CA PHE A 68 -6.87 17.59 -37.25
C PHE A 68 -6.40 16.23 -37.78
N PRO A 69 -6.86 15.78 -38.97
CA PRO A 69 -6.67 14.39 -39.40
C PRO A 69 -5.22 13.96 -39.71
N ALA A 70 -4.25 14.89 -39.63
CA ALA A 70 -2.88 14.71 -40.12
C ALA A 70 -1.78 15.08 -39.13
N VAL A 71 -2.14 15.49 -37.91
CA VAL A 71 -1.19 15.65 -36.82
C VAL A 71 -1.87 15.18 -35.55
N ASP A 72 -1.23 14.27 -34.84
CA ASP A 72 -1.77 13.71 -33.60
C ASP A 72 -1.08 14.33 -32.37
N LEU A 73 0.22 14.59 -32.48
CA LEU A 73 1.08 15.12 -31.42
C LEU A 73 1.82 16.38 -31.86
N ILE A 74 1.90 17.41 -31.00
CA ILE A 74 2.67 18.63 -31.26
C ILE A 74 3.52 19.00 -30.04
N ASP A 75 4.74 19.45 -30.29
CA ASP A 75 5.55 20.24 -29.38
C ASP A 75 5.66 21.65 -29.95
N TYR A 76 4.99 22.61 -29.32
CA TYR A 76 4.97 24.00 -29.80
C TYR A 76 6.29 24.74 -29.54
N ASP A 77 7.05 24.33 -28.52
CA ASP A 77 8.30 25.01 -28.14
C ASP A 77 9.40 24.66 -29.14
N ASN A 78 9.51 23.37 -29.47
CA ASN A 78 10.44 22.88 -30.49
C ASN A 78 9.87 22.96 -31.92
N LYS A 79 8.57 23.25 -32.06
CA LYS A 79 7.83 23.34 -33.32
C LYS A 79 7.87 22.05 -34.14
N ILE A 80 7.69 20.92 -33.45
CA ILE A 80 7.72 19.58 -34.05
C ILE A 80 6.33 18.95 -33.96
N ALA A 81 5.89 18.33 -35.04
CA ALA A 81 4.64 17.59 -35.11
C ALA A 81 4.91 16.12 -35.43
N TYR A 82 4.08 15.22 -34.90
CA TYR A 82 4.06 13.81 -35.26
C TYR A 82 2.66 13.37 -35.67
N GLN A 83 2.57 12.66 -36.79
CA GLN A 83 1.48 11.73 -37.07
C GLN A 83 1.89 10.34 -36.56
N VAL A 84 1.03 9.70 -35.79
CA VAL A 84 1.16 8.31 -35.34
C VAL A 84 0.18 7.45 -36.15
N THR A 85 0.65 6.41 -36.83
CA THR A 85 -0.23 5.61 -37.69
C THR A 85 0.25 4.17 -37.92
N THR A 86 -0.68 3.28 -38.27
CA THR A 86 -0.39 1.89 -38.64
C THR A 86 -0.34 1.70 -40.17
N GLN A 87 -0.74 2.71 -40.94
CA GLN A 87 -0.84 2.68 -42.40
C GLN A 87 0.46 3.14 -43.07
N GLY A 88 1.44 2.26 -43.17
CA GLY A 88 2.72 2.51 -43.85
C GLY A 88 2.65 2.43 -45.38
N THR A 89 1.95 3.36 -46.04
CA THR A 89 1.89 3.46 -47.52
C THR A 89 2.31 4.85 -47.98
N LYS A 90 2.86 4.96 -49.20
CA LYS A 90 3.26 6.25 -49.78
C LYS A 90 2.05 7.17 -49.94
N GLU A 91 0.90 6.62 -50.31
CA GLU A 91 -0.37 7.33 -50.43
C GLU A 91 -0.78 7.96 -49.10
N LYS A 92 -0.60 7.23 -47.98
CA LYS A 92 -0.89 7.77 -46.64
C LYS A 92 0.05 8.92 -46.28
N ILE A 93 1.34 8.80 -46.59
CA ILE A 93 2.33 9.87 -46.33
C ILE A 93 1.98 11.12 -47.11
N ASN A 94 1.78 10.98 -48.43
CA ASN A 94 1.41 12.10 -49.30
C ASN A 94 0.11 12.76 -48.82
N HIS A 95 -0.88 11.96 -48.43
CA HIS A 95 -2.12 12.49 -47.87
C HIS A 95 -1.89 13.27 -46.56
N THR A 96 -1.05 12.76 -45.65
CA THR A 96 -0.69 13.46 -44.41
C THR A 96 0.00 14.79 -44.71
N ILE A 97 0.95 14.82 -45.65
CA ILE A 97 1.64 16.05 -46.10
C ILE A 97 0.64 17.04 -46.73
N GLU A 98 -0.24 16.57 -47.61
CA GLU A 98 -1.28 17.39 -48.25
C GLU A 98 -2.24 18.01 -47.23
N VAL A 99 -2.65 17.24 -46.22
CA VAL A 99 -3.52 17.77 -45.14
C VAL A 99 -2.76 18.78 -44.30
N PHE A 100 -1.53 18.49 -43.87
CA PHE A 100 -0.69 19.43 -43.12
C PHE A 100 -0.56 20.77 -43.86
N ASN A 101 -0.23 20.72 -45.15
CA ASN A 101 -0.08 21.89 -46.02
C ASN A 101 -1.37 22.69 -46.25
N ARG A 102 -2.56 22.10 -46.02
CA ARG A 102 -3.86 22.78 -46.15
C ARG A 102 -4.28 23.53 -44.89
N HIS A 103 -3.72 23.21 -43.73
CA HIS A 103 -4.13 23.76 -42.43
C HIS A 103 -3.12 24.77 -41.90
N ILE A 104 -3.34 26.06 -42.22
CA ILE A 104 -2.47 27.19 -41.83
C ILE A 104 -2.30 27.32 -40.33
N GLU A 105 -3.32 26.96 -39.57
CA GLU A 105 -3.31 26.95 -38.10
C GLU A 105 -2.27 26.00 -37.48
N ILE A 106 -1.77 25.02 -38.26
CA ILE A 106 -0.75 24.06 -37.86
C ILE A 106 0.57 24.37 -38.55
N PHE A 107 0.61 24.48 -39.89
CA PHE A 107 1.90 24.59 -40.59
C PHE A 107 2.65 25.89 -40.28
N ASP A 108 1.99 26.97 -39.86
CA ASP A 108 2.66 28.21 -39.41
C ASP A 108 3.33 28.05 -38.03
N LYS A 109 2.91 27.06 -37.24
CA LYS A 109 3.39 26.82 -35.86
C LYS A 109 4.40 25.70 -35.76
N VAL A 110 4.55 24.91 -36.81
CA VAL A 110 5.36 23.69 -36.85
C VAL A 110 6.39 23.84 -37.96
N ASP A 111 7.66 23.67 -37.62
CA ASP A 111 8.76 23.64 -38.58
C ASP A 111 8.96 22.22 -39.14
N GLU A 112 8.78 21.20 -38.31
CA GLU A 112 9.08 19.81 -38.68
C GLU A 112 7.86 18.90 -38.54
N LEU A 113 7.47 18.24 -39.64
CA LEU A 113 6.44 17.20 -39.65
C LEU A 113 7.11 15.83 -39.68
N ASN A 114 6.83 14.99 -38.69
CA ASN A 114 7.31 13.62 -38.58
C ASN A 114 6.16 12.61 -38.66
N ILE A 115 6.46 11.38 -39.08
CA ILE A 115 5.51 10.28 -39.12
C ILE A 115 6.10 9.07 -38.39
N LEU A 116 5.41 8.62 -37.34
CA LEU A 116 5.69 7.39 -36.62
C LEU A 116 4.76 6.27 -37.11
N PHE A 117 5.36 5.24 -37.70
CA PHE A 117 4.68 3.99 -38.04
C PHE A 117 4.72 2.99 -36.88
N LEU A 118 3.54 2.55 -36.43
CA LEU A 118 3.36 1.56 -35.37
C LEU A 118 3.58 0.11 -35.84
N LYS A 119 4.58 -0.08 -36.69
CA LYS A 119 5.04 -1.36 -37.26
C LYS A 119 6.35 -1.13 -37.99
N LYS A 120 7.02 -2.21 -38.40
CA LYS A 120 8.06 -2.12 -39.44
C LYS A 120 7.44 -1.82 -40.81
N VAL A 121 8.06 -0.95 -41.58
CA VAL A 121 7.65 -0.63 -42.97
C VAL A 121 8.66 -1.18 -43.99
N ASP A 122 8.30 -1.15 -45.28
CA ASP A 122 9.21 -1.54 -46.37
C ASP A 122 10.33 -0.50 -46.50
N ASP A 123 11.58 -0.96 -46.58
CA ASP A 123 12.75 -0.09 -46.65
C ASP A 123 12.72 0.82 -47.90
N LYS A 124 12.05 0.39 -48.98
CA LYS A 124 11.85 1.20 -50.19
C LYS A 124 11.09 2.51 -49.93
N LEU A 125 10.34 2.58 -48.82
CA LEU A 125 9.63 3.80 -48.45
C LEU A 125 10.63 4.94 -48.16
N TYR A 126 11.78 4.62 -47.57
CA TYR A 126 12.83 5.58 -47.23
C TYR A 126 13.62 6.08 -48.44
N GLU A 127 13.51 5.42 -49.60
CA GLU A 127 14.21 5.78 -50.84
C GLU A 127 13.47 6.85 -51.67
N ASN A 128 12.32 7.34 -51.19
CA ASN A 128 11.54 8.36 -51.90
C ASN A 128 12.17 9.76 -51.77
N GLU A 129 11.93 10.59 -52.77
CA GLU A 129 12.43 11.97 -52.80
C GLU A 129 11.75 12.85 -51.74
N ASP A 130 12.53 13.75 -51.14
CA ASP A 130 12.06 14.75 -50.19
C ASP A 130 11.00 15.68 -50.82
N VAL A 131 10.06 16.14 -50.00
CA VAL A 131 8.92 16.96 -50.42
C VAL A 131 8.98 18.33 -49.73
N ASP A 132 8.79 19.41 -50.49
CA ASP A 132 8.69 20.75 -49.93
C ASP A 132 7.35 20.92 -49.19
N LEU A 133 7.42 21.43 -47.96
CA LEU A 133 6.28 21.79 -47.13
C LEU A 133 5.90 23.26 -47.34
N HIS A 134 4.62 23.60 -47.16
CA HIS A 134 4.13 24.97 -47.36
C HIS A 134 4.68 25.99 -46.35
N ASN A 135 5.22 25.52 -45.22
CA ASN A 135 5.95 26.34 -44.25
C ASN A 135 7.39 26.71 -44.70
N GLY A 136 7.80 26.30 -45.91
CA GLY A 136 9.13 26.55 -46.47
C GLY A 136 10.22 25.59 -45.99
N LYS A 137 9.85 24.52 -45.28
CA LYS A 137 10.74 23.43 -44.85
C LYS A 137 10.61 22.22 -45.77
N LYS A 138 11.39 21.17 -45.53
CA LYS A 138 11.34 19.92 -46.28
C LYS A 138 10.91 18.77 -45.40
N PHE A 139 10.10 17.89 -45.94
CA PHE A 139 9.82 16.57 -45.40
C PHE A 139 10.75 15.56 -46.07
N SER A 140 11.62 14.93 -45.26
CA SER A 140 12.54 13.90 -45.71
C SER A 140 12.01 12.52 -45.39
N TYR A 141 11.88 11.66 -46.40
CA TYR A 141 11.48 10.27 -46.18
C TYR A 141 12.49 9.51 -45.32
N GLU A 142 13.77 9.82 -45.44
CA GLU A 142 14.82 9.20 -44.63
C GLU A 142 14.78 9.66 -43.17
N ASN A 143 14.62 10.96 -42.92
CA ASN A 143 14.80 11.52 -41.58
C ASN A 143 13.50 11.71 -40.80
N ASN A 144 12.40 12.07 -41.48
CA ASN A 144 11.13 12.39 -40.84
C ASN A 144 10.18 11.20 -40.70
N ILE A 145 10.63 10.00 -41.10
CA ILE A 145 9.88 8.74 -40.90
C ILE A 145 10.59 7.89 -39.86
N LEU A 146 9.84 7.56 -38.80
CA LEU A 146 10.22 6.62 -37.76
C LEU A 146 9.32 5.38 -37.83
N ASP A 147 9.92 4.20 -37.79
CA ASP A 147 9.19 2.94 -37.66
C ASP A 147 9.72 2.16 -36.45
N PHE A 148 9.17 0.98 -36.15
CA PHE A 148 9.65 0.21 -34.99
C PHE A 148 11.13 -0.23 -35.11
N SER A 149 11.67 -0.39 -36.32
CA SER A 149 13.07 -0.74 -36.50
C SER A 149 13.99 0.43 -36.15
N LYS A 150 13.65 1.64 -36.60
CA LYS A 150 14.39 2.87 -36.25
C LYS A 150 14.17 3.27 -34.79
N LEU A 151 12.96 3.11 -34.27
CA LEU A 151 12.65 3.38 -32.87
C LEU A 151 13.52 2.51 -31.95
N ILE A 152 13.63 1.21 -32.23
CA ILE A 152 14.53 0.30 -31.49
C ILE A 152 15.99 0.76 -31.52
N LYS A 153 16.48 1.23 -32.68
CA LYS A 153 17.84 1.79 -32.78
C LYS A 153 18.02 3.05 -31.95
N GLU A 154 17.04 3.96 -31.94
CA GLU A 154 17.10 5.15 -31.09
C GLU A 154 17.02 4.80 -29.60
N ILE A 155 16.27 3.76 -29.23
CA ILE A 155 16.21 3.23 -27.87
C ILE A 155 17.57 2.65 -27.45
N GLU A 156 18.20 1.82 -28.29
CA GLU A 156 19.53 1.26 -28.07
C GLU A 156 20.61 2.34 -27.99
N LYS A 157 20.48 3.40 -28.80
CA LYS A 157 21.36 4.56 -28.72
C LYS A 157 21.18 5.31 -27.40
N LYS A 158 19.93 5.55 -26.97
CA LYS A 158 19.63 6.23 -25.69
C LYS A 158 20.08 5.40 -24.48
N SER A 159 20.12 4.07 -24.57
CA SER A 159 20.58 3.23 -23.45
C SER A 159 22.07 3.39 -23.13
N GLN A 160 22.84 3.97 -24.05
CA GLN A 160 24.25 4.32 -23.80
C GLN A 160 24.40 5.49 -22.82
N THR A 161 23.35 6.31 -22.66
CA THR A 161 23.34 7.48 -21.76
C THR A 161 22.33 7.37 -20.62
N ASP A 162 21.29 6.54 -20.75
CA ASP A 162 20.30 6.24 -19.72
C ASP A 162 20.14 4.73 -19.53
N GLU A 163 20.82 4.18 -18.51
CA GLU A 163 20.81 2.74 -18.18
C GLU A 163 19.41 2.19 -17.89
N ASN A 164 18.44 3.04 -17.55
CA ASN A 164 17.08 2.63 -17.22
C ASN A 164 16.09 2.81 -18.38
N ILE A 165 16.54 3.20 -19.57
CA ILE A 165 15.64 3.53 -20.68
C ILE A 165 14.78 2.35 -21.11
N PHE A 166 15.33 1.13 -21.13
CA PHE A 166 14.56 -0.06 -21.51
C PHE A 166 13.40 -0.30 -20.55
N VAL A 167 13.65 -0.18 -19.23
CA VAL A 167 12.62 -0.32 -18.20
C VAL A 167 11.56 0.77 -18.33
N LYS A 168 11.97 2.03 -18.52
CA LYS A 168 11.05 3.17 -18.69
C LYS A 168 10.13 2.96 -19.89
N ILE A 169 10.69 2.62 -21.04
CA ILE A 169 9.92 2.41 -22.27
C ILE A 169 9.07 1.16 -22.17
N TYR A 170 9.59 0.06 -21.60
CA TYR A 170 8.79 -1.15 -21.38
C TYR A 170 7.58 -0.88 -20.48
N ARG A 171 7.72 -0.03 -19.46
CA ARG A 171 6.60 0.43 -18.63
C ARG A 171 5.59 1.23 -19.43
N ASP A 172 6.03 2.23 -20.20
CA ASP A 172 5.15 3.04 -21.05
C ASP A 172 4.38 2.14 -22.05
N ILE A 173 5.07 1.20 -22.69
CA ILE A 173 4.50 0.21 -23.62
C ILE A 173 3.54 -0.76 -22.92
N SER A 174 3.87 -1.22 -21.71
CA SER A 174 3.00 -2.10 -20.92
C SER A 174 1.64 -1.45 -20.66
N MET A 175 1.59 -0.11 -20.57
CA MET A 175 0.33 0.63 -20.41
C MET A 175 -0.65 0.45 -21.59
N LEU A 176 -0.15 0.14 -22.81
CA LEU A 176 -1.02 -0.18 -23.96
C LEU A 176 -1.81 -1.46 -23.74
N TYR A 177 -1.22 -2.45 -23.09
CA TYR A 177 -1.89 -3.70 -22.76
C TYR A 177 -2.82 -3.58 -21.56
N ASP A 178 -2.47 -2.69 -20.65
CA ASP A 178 -3.13 -2.50 -19.36
C ASP A 178 -4.46 -1.74 -19.53
N SER A 179 -4.45 -0.64 -20.30
CA SER A 179 -5.52 0.36 -20.29
C SER A 179 -6.93 -0.15 -20.63
N GLY A 180 -7.15 -0.90 -21.72
CA GLY A 180 -8.50 -1.29 -22.16
C GLY A 180 -9.54 -0.16 -22.30
N ARG A 181 -9.13 1.11 -22.13
CA ARG A 181 -9.94 2.33 -22.08
C ARG A 181 -9.09 3.56 -22.47
N LEU A 182 -9.86 4.52 -23.00
CA LEU A 182 -9.62 5.59 -23.98
C LEU A 182 -8.65 6.76 -23.72
N ASN A 183 -7.80 6.81 -22.66
CA ASN A 183 -6.90 7.97 -22.48
C ASN A 183 -5.78 7.73 -21.45
N TYR A 184 -4.53 7.69 -21.88
CA TYR A 184 -3.27 7.68 -21.10
C TYR A 184 -3.16 8.90 -20.18
N SER A 185 -3.54 10.08 -20.65
CA SER A 185 -3.65 11.28 -19.83
C SER A 185 -4.56 11.04 -18.63
N SER A 186 -5.68 10.31 -18.78
CA SER A 186 -6.55 9.95 -17.67
C SER A 186 -5.90 8.94 -16.70
N ILE A 187 -5.03 8.05 -17.16
CA ILE A 187 -4.38 7.03 -16.32
C ILE A 187 -3.24 7.67 -15.53
N VAL A 188 -2.38 8.47 -16.17
CA VAL A 188 -1.30 9.19 -15.49
C VAL A 188 -1.88 10.30 -14.61
N GLN A 189 -2.87 11.06 -15.07
CA GLN A 189 -3.58 12.03 -14.23
C GLN A 189 -4.32 11.35 -13.08
N LYS A 190 -4.98 10.19 -13.27
CA LYS A 190 -5.56 9.43 -12.15
C LYS A 190 -4.48 8.92 -11.20
N THR A 191 -3.38 8.37 -11.70
CA THR A 191 -2.27 7.89 -10.87
C THR A 191 -1.67 9.06 -10.06
N ASN A 192 -1.47 10.21 -10.69
CA ASN A 192 -1.02 11.43 -10.02
C ASN A 192 -2.07 12.05 -9.11
N HIS A 193 -3.36 11.99 -9.45
CA HIS A 193 -4.49 12.44 -8.65
C HIS A 193 -4.70 11.55 -7.43
N PHE A 194 -4.42 10.26 -7.54
CA PHE A 194 -4.44 9.30 -6.43
C PHE A 194 -3.18 9.36 -5.57
N ASN A 195 -2.08 9.90 -6.09
CA ASN A 195 -0.90 10.30 -5.32
C ASN A 195 -1.08 11.67 -4.62
N LEU A 196 -2.19 12.38 -4.83
CA LEU A 196 -2.49 13.58 -4.04
C LEU A 196 -2.94 13.14 -2.65
N ASP A 197 -2.12 13.51 -1.67
CA ASP A 197 -2.39 13.39 -0.24
C ASP A 197 -3.83 13.84 0.06
N SER A 198 -4.73 12.90 0.35
CA SER A 198 -6.03 13.22 0.92
C SER A 198 -5.83 13.54 2.40
N SER A 199 -5.20 14.67 2.66
CA SER A 199 -4.87 15.20 3.98
C SER A 199 -6.06 15.84 4.68
N GLN A 200 -7.23 15.18 4.66
CA GLN A 200 -8.42 15.71 5.34
C GLN A 200 -9.27 14.72 6.13
N ASN A 201 -8.85 13.46 6.33
CA ASN A 201 -9.55 12.57 7.27
C ASN A 201 -8.61 11.72 8.12
N TYR A 202 -9.12 11.33 9.29
CA TYR A 202 -8.45 10.76 10.46
C TYR A 202 -7.63 9.47 10.27
N ALA A 203 -7.55 8.96 9.04
CA ALA A 203 -6.66 7.88 8.62
C ALA A 203 -5.79 8.38 7.47
N ILE A 204 -4.48 8.09 7.51
CA ILE A 204 -3.62 8.34 6.35
C ILE A 204 -4.07 7.36 5.28
N HIS A 205 -4.79 7.89 4.30
CA HIS A 205 -5.19 7.16 3.12
C HIS A 205 -4.00 7.16 2.16
N TRP A 206 -3.24 6.07 2.23
CA TRP A 206 -2.13 5.80 1.32
C TRP A 206 -2.71 5.21 0.05
N ARG A 207 -2.29 5.71 -1.12
CA ARG A 207 -2.75 5.17 -2.39
C ARG A 207 -1.64 5.28 -3.43
N LYS A 208 -1.38 4.18 -4.13
CA LYS A 208 -0.37 4.13 -5.19
C LYS A 208 -0.77 3.15 -6.28
N GLY A 209 -0.48 3.50 -7.53
CA GLY A 209 -0.69 2.62 -8.68
C GLY A 209 0.57 2.39 -9.50
N PHE A 210 0.67 1.20 -10.10
CA PHE A 210 1.67 0.83 -11.08
C PHE A 210 0.98 0.09 -12.24
N GLY A 211 1.15 0.56 -13.48
CA GLY A 211 0.50 -0.04 -14.66
C GLY A 211 -1.01 -0.18 -14.50
N ASP A 212 -1.49 -1.42 -14.43
CA ASP A 212 -2.91 -1.79 -14.27
C ASP A 212 -3.41 -1.92 -12.83
N VAL A 213 -2.53 -1.86 -11.84
CA VAL A 213 -2.90 -2.15 -10.45
C VAL A 213 -2.86 -0.88 -9.61
N LEU A 214 -3.79 -0.79 -8.67
CA LEU A 214 -3.90 0.29 -7.71
C LEU A 214 -4.09 -0.33 -6.34
N LEU A 215 -3.26 0.07 -5.37
CA LEU A 215 -3.41 -0.31 -3.99
C LEU A 215 -3.74 0.95 -3.18
N SER A 216 -4.87 0.92 -2.48
CA SER A 216 -5.28 1.93 -1.51
C SER A 216 -5.23 1.30 -0.12
N ALA A 217 -4.87 2.06 0.91
CA ALA A 217 -4.76 1.55 2.27
C ALA A 217 -5.07 2.61 3.32
N PHE A 218 -5.68 2.16 4.41
CA PHE A 218 -5.83 2.93 5.63
C PHE A 218 -4.70 2.54 6.58
N ILE A 219 -3.73 3.45 6.75
CA ILE A 219 -2.60 3.23 7.66
C ILE A 219 -2.97 3.71 9.06
N PRO A 220 -2.74 2.90 10.12
CA PRO A 220 -3.05 3.28 11.50
C PRO A 220 -2.34 4.56 11.95
N THR A 221 -3.14 5.51 12.45
CA THR A 221 -2.68 6.78 13.04
C THR A 221 -2.88 6.84 14.56
N GLY A 222 -3.60 5.87 15.13
CA GLY A 222 -3.95 5.80 16.54
C GLY A 222 -4.02 4.35 17.04
N TYR A 223 -4.16 4.19 18.35
CA TYR A 223 -4.05 2.90 19.04
C TYR A 223 -5.05 1.83 18.58
N GLY A 224 -6.32 2.19 18.44
CA GLY A 224 -7.39 1.27 18.04
C GLY A 224 -7.51 1.02 16.53
N ALA A 225 -6.75 1.74 15.71
CA ALA A 225 -6.81 1.61 14.26
C ALA A 225 -6.00 0.39 13.78
N LEU A 226 -6.55 -0.32 12.80
CA LEU A 226 -5.91 -1.47 12.14
C LEU A 226 -5.64 -1.13 10.68
N LEU A 227 -4.55 -1.68 10.14
CA LEU A 227 -4.26 -1.60 8.72
C LEU A 227 -5.36 -2.31 7.92
N SER A 228 -5.78 -1.67 6.85
CA SER A 228 -6.58 -2.33 5.80
C SER A 228 -6.14 -1.82 4.45
N ALA A 229 -6.27 -2.65 3.43
CA ALA A 229 -5.92 -2.30 2.07
C ALA A 229 -6.94 -2.84 1.06
N GLU A 230 -7.05 -2.17 -0.07
CA GLU A 230 -7.88 -2.54 -1.21
C GLU A 230 -7.03 -2.51 -2.47
N LEU A 231 -6.93 -3.65 -3.15
CA LEU A 231 -6.30 -3.80 -4.45
C LEU A 231 -7.38 -3.74 -5.53
N GLU A 232 -7.23 -2.81 -6.46
CA GLU A 232 -8.11 -2.62 -7.61
C GLU A 232 -7.32 -2.89 -8.90
N PHE A 233 -7.94 -3.63 -9.82
CA PHE A 233 -7.44 -3.80 -11.18
C PHE A 233 -8.16 -2.84 -12.12
N ARG A 234 -7.37 -2.11 -12.91
CA ARG A 234 -7.84 -1.08 -13.85
C ARG A 234 -8.12 -1.63 -15.26
N ASN A 235 -7.69 -2.87 -15.52
CA ASN A 235 -7.93 -3.55 -16.78
C ASN A 235 -9.43 -3.68 -17.07
N HIS A 236 -9.90 -3.23 -18.24
CA HIS A 236 -11.30 -3.30 -18.65
C HIS A 236 -12.02 -4.64 -18.42
N ASN A 237 -11.31 -5.78 -18.58
CA ASN A 237 -11.90 -7.11 -18.42
C ASN A 237 -12.22 -7.47 -16.97
N ILE A 238 -11.54 -6.83 -16.01
CA ILE A 238 -11.70 -7.06 -14.57
C ILE A 238 -11.93 -5.73 -13.81
N SER A 239 -12.30 -4.67 -14.52
CA SER A 239 -12.46 -3.34 -13.93
C SER A 239 -13.62 -3.35 -12.93
N GLY A 240 -13.39 -2.82 -11.73
CA GLY A 240 -14.34 -2.87 -10.61
C GLY A 240 -14.24 -4.12 -9.74
N PHE A 241 -13.33 -5.04 -10.04
CA PHE A 241 -12.95 -6.11 -9.12
C PHE A 241 -11.98 -5.58 -8.07
N CYS A 242 -12.42 -5.56 -6.81
CA CYS A 242 -11.63 -5.10 -5.67
C CYS A 242 -11.37 -6.26 -4.71
N ILE A 243 -10.13 -6.38 -4.24
CA ILE A 243 -9.74 -7.35 -3.21
C ILE A 243 -9.36 -6.58 -1.96
N THR A 244 -10.04 -6.85 -0.85
CA THR A 244 -9.77 -6.21 0.44
C THR A 244 -8.92 -7.11 1.32
N PHE A 245 -7.99 -6.50 2.05
CA PHE A 245 -7.08 -7.18 2.96
C PHE A 245 -7.13 -6.54 4.35
N ASP A 246 -7.20 -7.37 5.39
CA ASP A 246 -7.02 -6.96 6.77
C ASP A 246 -5.53 -6.98 7.19
N GLU A 247 -5.22 -6.33 8.31
CA GLU A 247 -3.86 -6.23 8.87
C GLU A 247 -3.21 -7.61 9.04
N ALA A 248 -3.95 -8.59 9.58
CA ALA A 248 -3.42 -9.93 9.85
C ALA A 248 -3.03 -10.65 8.55
N THR A 249 -3.84 -10.53 7.51
CA THR A 249 -3.60 -11.12 6.19
C THR A 249 -2.42 -10.44 5.50
N LEU A 250 -2.35 -9.11 5.55
CA LEU A 250 -1.23 -8.34 4.99
C LEU A 250 0.09 -8.72 5.63
N LEU A 251 0.17 -8.70 6.97
CA LEU A 251 1.39 -9.00 7.72
C LEU A 251 1.87 -10.44 7.50
N ARG A 252 0.94 -11.39 7.41
CA ARG A 252 1.27 -12.81 7.28
C ARG A 252 1.76 -13.19 5.89
N SER A 253 1.05 -12.75 4.85
CA SER A 253 1.23 -13.28 3.50
C SER A 253 1.82 -12.26 2.51
N TYR A 254 1.40 -11.00 2.58
CA TYR A 254 1.71 -10.01 1.55
C TYR A 254 2.92 -9.13 1.87
N PHE A 255 3.27 -8.95 3.15
CA PHE A 255 4.46 -8.21 3.60
C PHE A 255 5.69 -9.12 3.74
N SER A 256 5.76 -10.16 2.92
CA SER A 256 6.83 -11.15 2.88
C SER A 256 7.95 -10.73 1.91
N GLU A 257 9.11 -11.38 2.03
CA GLU A 257 10.19 -11.25 1.05
C GLU A 257 9.78 -11.85 -0.28
N ARG A 258 10.34 -11.34 -1.39
CA ARG A 258 9.94 -11.74 -2.75
C ARG A 258 9.83 -13.24 -2.93
N GLU A 259 10.86 -14.02 -2.59
CA GLU A 259 10.85 -15.47 -2.81
C GLU A 259 9.70 -16.18 -2.08
N VAL A 260 9.34 -15.70 -0.89
CA VAL A 260 8.23 -16.22 -0.10
C VAL A 260 6.90 -15.80 -0.74
N PHE A 261 6.79 -14.54 -1.12
CA PHE A 261 5.61 -13.98 -1.78
C PHE A 261 5.30 -14.72 -3.09
N GLU A 262 6.30 -14.86 -3.97
CA GLU A 262 6.13 -15.52 -5.27
C GLU A 262 5.73 -16.99 -5.10
N LYS A 263 6.31 -17.69 -4.12
CA LYS A 263 5.96 -19.09 -3.82
C LYS A 263 4.53 -19.24 -3.30
N GLU A 264 4.06 -18.29 -2.50
CA GLU A 264 2.71 -18.35 -1.91
C GLU A 264 1.61 -17.91 -2.88
N HIS A 265 1.93 -16.94 -3.74
CA HIS A 265 0.95 -16.25 -4.56
C HIS A 265 1.01 -16.61 -6.04
N PHE A 266 2.10 -17.14 -6.59
CA PHE A 266 2.18 -17.41 -8.04
C PHE A 266 1.99 -18.88 -8.37
N ILE A 267 1.10 -19.13 -9.32
CA ILE A 267 0.76 -20.44 -9.88
C ILE A 267 1.10 -20.41 -11.37
N LEU A 268 1.80 -21.44 -11.84
CA LEU A 268 2.24 -21.53 -13.22
C LEU A 268 1.06 -21.82 -14.15
N ILE A 269 1.02 -21.16 -15.30
CA ILE A 269 0.30 -21.62 -16.48
C ILE A 269 1.33 -22.29 -17.38
N GLU A 270 1.17 -23.58 -17.67
CA GLU A 270 1.98 -24.23 -18.71
C GLU A 270 1.63 -23.61 -20.08
N ASN A 271 2.66 -23.28 -20.88
CA ASN A 271 2.56 -22.78 -22.26
C ASN A 271 2.31 -21.27 -22.48
N GLU A 272 2.33 -20.41 -21.45
CA GLU A 272 2.34 -18.94 -21.65
C GLU A 272 3.60 -18.29 -21.04
N GLU A 273 4.45 -17.71 -21.91
CA GLU A 273 5.73 -17.10 -21.49
C GLU A 273 5.54 -15.84 -20.65
N ASP A 274 4.44 -15.10 -20.83
CA ASP A 274 4.28 -13.75 -20.30
C ASP A 274 3.09 -13.56 -19.34
N ALA A 275 2.37 -14.64 -19.02
CA ALA A 275 1.30 -14.66 -18.03
C ALA A 275 1.62 -15.60 -16.86
N LEU A 276 0.90 -15.40 -15.74
CA LEU A 276 0.86 -16.29 -14.58
C LEU A 276 -0.52 -16.21 -13.91
N VAL A 277 -0.90 -17.23 -13.15
CA VAL A 277 -2.05 -17.14 -12.24
C VAL A 277 -1.55 -16.63 -10.89
N MET A 278 -2.10 -15.52 -10.42
CA MET A 278 -1.84 -15.02 -9.08
C MET A 278 -3.02 -15.36 -8.16
N ARG A 279 -2.71 -15.95 -7.01
CA ARG A 279 -3.67 -16.27 -5.96
C ARG A 279 -3.73 -15.13 -4.94
N PHE A 280 -4.94 -14.63 -4.73
CA PHE A 280 -5.27 -13.64 -3.71
C PHE A 280 -6.28 -14.23 -2.74
N GLN A 281 -5.83 -14.65 -1.55
CA GLN A 281 -6.68 -15.37 -0.60
C GLN A 281 -7.31 -16.62 -1.26
N ASN A 282 -8.62 -16.57 -1.55
CA ASN A 282 -9.39 -17.63 -2.22
C ASN A 282 -9.63 -17.36 -3.72
N GLU A 283 -9.19 -16.20 -4.22
CA GLU A 283 -9.38 -15.78 -5.61
C GLU A 283 -8.14 -16.08 -6.46
N TYR A 284 -8.36 -16.35 -7.74
CA TYR A 284 -7.31 -16.69 -8.71
C TYR A 284 -7.46 -15.84 -9.96
N ILE A 285 -6.42 -15.08 -10.31
CA ILE A 285 -6.47 -14.12 -11.41
C ILE A 285 -5.31 -14.37 -12.35
N VAL A 286 -5.59 -14.49 -13.65
CA VAL A 286 -4.56 -14.53 -14.69
C VAL A 286 -4.05 -13.11 -14.90
N LEU A 287 -2.76 -12.89 -14.66
CA LEU A 287 -2.08 -11.61 -14.82
C LEU A 287 -0.85 -11.78 -15.71
N LYS A 288 -0.43 -10.69 -16.35
CA LYS A 288 0.91 -10.65 -16.93
C LYS A 288 1.97 -10.74 -15.83
N ARG A 289 3.11 -11.36 -16.15
CA ARG A 289 4.21 -11.55 -15.18
C ARG A 289 4.77 -10.22 -14.63
N TYR A 290 4.78 -9.17 -15.45
CA TYR A 290 5.22 -7.85 -15.01
C TYR A 290 4.17 -7.12 -14.15
N THR A 291 2.88 -7.26 -14.47
CA THR A 291 1.79 -6.76 -13.61
C THR A 291 1.80 -7.43 -12.24
N ALA A 292 2.09 -8.74 -12.17
CA ALA A 292 2.26 -9.44 -10.90
C ALA A 292 3.46 -8.91 -10.08
N TYR A 293 4.54 -8.50 -10.74
CA TYR A 293 5.66 -7.81 -10.07
C TYR A 293 5.24 -6.45 -9.51
N HIS A 294 4.46 -5.67 -10.25
CA HIS A 294 3.90 -4.40 -9.76
C HIS A 294 3.04 -4.58 -8.51
N VAL A 295 2.21 -5.64 -8.46
CA VAL A 295 1.43 -5.96 -7.25
C VAL A 295 2.36 -6.19 -6.05
N TYR A 296 3.40 -7.00 -6.22
CA TYR A 296 4.40 -7.23 -5.18
C TYR A 296 5.06 -5.91 -4.73
N GLN A 297 5.47 -5.06 -5.67
CA GLN A 297 6.07 -3.76 -5.35
C GLN A 297 5.14 -2.86 -4.53
N LEU A 298 3.85 -2.80 -4.86
CA LEU A 298 2.87 -2.02 -4.08
C LEU A 298 2.80 -2.49 -2.62
N PHE A 299 2.78 -3.80 -2.38
CA PHE A 299 2.79 -4.33 -1.01
C PHE A 299 4.11 -4.04 -0.28
N CYS A 300 5.26 -4.10 -0.96
CA CYS A 300 6.54 -3.70 -0.37
C CYS A 300 6.57 -2.23 0.06
N GLU A 301 5.99 -1.35 -0.75
CA GLU A 301 5.92 0.07 -0.41
C GLU A 301 4.95 0.34 0.75
N LEU A 302 3.76 -0.27 0.71
CA LEU A 302 2.81 -0.17 1.82
C LEU A 302 3.41 -0.70 3.13
N LYS A 303 4.17 -1.81 3.08
CA LYS A 303 4.90 -2.35 4.24
C LYS A 303 5.84 -1.31 4.84
N LYS A 304 6.62 -0.60 4.01
CA LYS A 304 7.57 0.43 4.49
C LYS A 304 6.83 1.55 5.21
N GLU A 305 5.76 2.07 4.62
CA GLU A 305 4.97 3.15 5.21
C GLU A 305 4.29 2.71 6.52
N TYR A 306 3.69 1.52 6.53
CA TYR A 306 3.10 0.93 7.74
C TYR A 306 4.14 0.79 8.86
N LEU A 307 5.33 0.26 8.56
CA LEU A 307 6.38 0.05 9.55
C LEU A 307 6.88 1.38 10.16
N VAL A 308 7.00 2.43 9.35
CA VAL A 308 7.36 3.76 9.87
C VAL A 308 6.33 4.25 10.89
N LYS A 309 5.03 4.13 10.57
CA LYS A 309 3.95 4.60 11.45
C LYS A 309 3.80 3.74 12.69
N ILE A 310 3.78 2.41 12.57
CA ILE A 310 3.62 1.55 13.73
C ILE A 310 4.79 1.69 14.71
N ASN A 311 6.02 1.92 14.22
CA ASN A 311 7.18 2.19 15.08
C ASN A 311 7.06 3.52 15.82
N GLN A 312 6.49 4.56 15.19
CA GLN A 312 6.20 5.82 15.88
C GLN A 312 5.14 5.63 16.98
N LEU A 313 4.08 4.88 16.66
CA LEU A 313 3.02 4.57 17.61
C LEU A 313 3.55 3.73 18.79
N ASN A 314 4.39 2.73 18.52
CA ASN A 314 4.94 1.87 19.56
C ASN A 314 5.82 2.65 20.56
N LYS A 315 6.61 3.61 20.09
CA LYS A 315 7.39 4.52 20.97
C LYS A 315 6.49 5.34 21.89
N ILE A 316 5.36 5.84 21.36
CA ILE A 316 4.39 6.63 22.13
C ILE A 316 3.78 5.76 23.24
N LEU A 317 3.36 4.55 22.89
CA LEU A 317 2.69 3.59 23.78
C LEU A 317 3.64 2.87 24.76
N GLY A 318 4.95 2.87 24.50
CA GLY A 318 5.93 2.08 25.24
C GLY A 318 5.88 0.59 24.89
N THR A 319 5.60 0.26 23.64
CA THR A 319 5.38 -1.12 23.16
C THR A 319 6.44 -1.60 22.16
N ASP A 320 7.57 -0.90 22.03
CA ASP A 320 8.61 -1.19 21.02
C ASP A 320 9.13 -2.64 21.03
N SER A 321 9.17 -3.27 22.20
CA SER A 321 9.63 -4.64 22.40
C SER A 321 8.49 -5.66 22.60
N LEU A 322 7.24 -5.24 22.39
CA LEU A 322 6.05 -6.04 22.71
C LEU A 322 5.35 -6.49 21.45
N GLU A 323 4.85 -7.72 21.48
CA GLU A 323 4.06 -8.27 20.38
C GLU A 323 2.65 -7.68 20.39
N ARG A 324 2.24 -7.08 19.27
CA ARG A 324 0.87 -6.62 19.06
C ARG A 324 0.02 -7.81 18.60
N VAL A 325 -1.09 -8.06 19.30
CA VAL A 325 -2.08 -9.09 18.97
C VAL A 325 -3.43 -8.41 18.81
N GLY A 326 -3.78 -8.02 17.59
CA GLY A 326 -4.97 -7.20 17.33
C GLY A 326 -4.84 -5.81 17.97
N ASP A 327 -5.76 -5.46 18.87
CA ASP A 327 -5.83 -4.15 19.54
C ASP A 327 -5.21 -4.15 20.94
N LYS A 328 -4.35 -5.13 21.26
CA LYS A 328 -3.69 -5.32 22.55
C LYS A 328 -2.24 -5.75 22.38
N TYR A 329 -1.45 -5.60 23.44
CA TYR A 329 -0.02 -5.93 23.44
C TYR A 329 0.31 -6.97 24.49
N LEU A 330 1.02 -8.04 24.11
CA LEU A 330 1.47 -9.06 25.05
C LEU A 330 2.58 -8.47 25.93
N LEU A 331 2.32 -8.33 27.23
CA LEU A 331 3.31 -7.88 28.20
C LEU A 331 4.28 -9.00 28.56
N LYS A 332 3.73 -10.14 29.03
CA LYS A 332 4.48 -11.30 29.52
C LYS A 332 3.57 -12.49 29.80
N VAL A 333 4.16 -13.65 30.05
CA VAL A 333 3.49 -14.82 30.59
C VAL A 333 3.59 -14.80 32.13
N ILE A 334 2.49 -15.08 32.83
CA ILE A 334 2.44 -15.20 34.30
C ILE A 334 1.78 -16.50 34.75
N ASP A 335 2.05 -16.91 35.99
CA ASP A 335 1.33 -18.01 36.63
C ASP A 335 -0.09 -17.61 37.03
N GLN A 336 -1.00 -18.57 36.94
CA GLN A 336 -2.40 -18.39 37.35
C GLN A 336 -2.51 -17.97 38.83
N ASP A 337 -1.72 -18.59 39.72
CA ASP A 337 -1.66 -18.22 41.14
C ASP A 337 -1.23 -16.76 41.35
N CYS A 338 -0.26 -16.29 40.56
CA CYS A 338 0.19 -14.89 40.60
C CYS A 338 -0.97 -13.95 40.21
N TRP A 339 -1.71 -14.27 39.15
CA TRP A 339 -2.87 -13.48 38.75
C TRP A 339 -3.99 -13.49 39.79
N GLU A 340 -4.28 -14.64 40.41
CA GLU A 340 -5.30 -14.76 41.44
C GLU A 340 -4.99 -13.86 42.65
N LYS A 341 -3.72 -13.80 43.07
CA LYS A 341 -3.25 -12.89 44.13
C LYS A 341 -3.38 -11.43 43.72
N ILE A 342 -3.03 -11.07 42.49
CA ILE A 342 -3.21 -9.71 41.95
C ILE A 342 -4.70 -9.33 41.96
N ILE A 343 -5.60 -10.21 41.50
CA ILE A 343 -7.05 -9.96 41.52
C ILE A 343 -7.55 -9.78 42.97
N TYR A 344 -7.10 -10.63 43.89
CA TYR A 344 -7.47 -10.50 45.31
C TYR A 344 -7.05 -9.15 45.88
N PHE A 345 -5.80 -8.75 45.64
CA PHE A 345 -5.25 -7.46 46.04
C PHE A 345 -6.05 -6.29 45.42
N ALA A 346 -6.27 -6.32 44.11
CA ALA A 346 -7.00 -5.28 43.38
C ALA A 346 -8.44 -5.09 43.89
N ARG A 347 -9.13 -6.16 44.30
CA ARG A 347 -10.49 -6.07 44.89
C ARG A 347 -10.51 -5.33 46.22
N LYS A 348 -9.43 -5.41 47.01
CA LYS A 348 -9.31 -4.72 48.31
C LYS A 348 -8.87 -3.26 48.16
N HIS A 349 -8.18 -2.95 47.07
CA HIS A 349 -7.67 -1.63 46.76
C HIS A 349 -8.43 -0.97 45.59
N ASN A 350 -9.76 -0.91 45.73
CA ASN A 350 -10.64 -0.33 44.72
C ASN A 350 -10.42 1.19 44.63
N TRP A 351 -10.41 1.73 43.40
CA TRP A 351 -10.26 3.16 43.14
C TRP A 351 -11.32 4.06 43.78
N MET A 352 -12.51 3.52 44.11
CA MET A 352 -13.57 4.25 44.81
C MET A 352 -13.40 4.29 46.33
N ASN A 353 -12.38 3.63 46.88
CA ASN A 353 -12.14 3.63 48.32
C ASN A 353 -11.75 5.04 48.80
N GLU A 354 -12.42 5.53 49.84
CA GLU A 354 -12.20 6.87 50.40
C GLU A 354 -10.88 7.01 51.18
N THR A 355 -10.21 5.90 51.48
CA THR A 355 -8.91 5.92 52.17
C THR A 355 -7.82 6.42 51.23
N ASN A 356 -6.94 7.31 51.71
CA ASN A 356 -5.83 7.85 50.94
C ASN A 356 -4.65 6.83 50.84
N ASP A 357 -4.91 5.68 50.22
CA ASP A 357 -3.91 4.64 49.92
C ASP A 357 -3.50 4.75 48.44
N LYS A 358 -2.18 4.74 48.18
CA LYS A 358 -1.62 4.77 46.82
C LYS A 358 -2.11 3.62 45.94
N TRP A 359 -2.51 2.50 46.55
CA TRP A 359 -2.99 1.32 45.85
C TRP A 359 -4.45 1.39 45.42
N ASN A 360 -5.23 2.38 45.89
CA ASN A 360 -6.62 2.58 45.50
C ASN A 360 -6.73 3.14 44.08
N ILE A 361 -6.35 2.32 43.11
CA ILE A 361 -6.26 2.63 41.68
C ILE A 361 -6.94 1.55 40.83
N PHE A 362 -7.41 0.46 41.43
CA PHE A 362 -7.93 -0.67 40.66
C PHE A 362 -9.44 -0.62 40.47
N HIS A 363 -9.87 -0.95 39.26
CA HIS A 363 -11.24 -1.33 38.94
C HIS A 363 -11.24 -2.75 38.35
N VAL A 364 -11.69 -3.71 39.14
CA VAL A 364 -11.80 -5.11 38.69
C VAL A 364 -13.08 -5.27 37.89
N MET A 365 -12.95 -5.46 36.58
CA MET A 365 -14.10 -5.58 35.67
C MET A 365 -14.59 -7.03 35.61
N THR A 366 -13.66 -7.98 35.49
CA THR A 366 -13.92 -9.42 35.55
C THR A 366 -12.80 -10.13 36.29
N LYS A 367 -12.91 -11.44 36.51
CA LYS A 367 -11.81 -12.25 37.07
C LYS A 367 -10.58 -12.34 36.14
N TYR A 368 -10.71 -11.92 34.89
CA TYR A 368 -9.63 -11.95 33.89
C TYR A 368 -9.20 -10.56 33.42
N LYS A 369 -9.84 -9.50 33.92
CA LYS A 369 -9.65 -8.15 33.39
C LYS A 369 -9.72 -7.09 34.49
N ILE A 370 -8.65 -6.33 34.64
CA ILE A 370 -8.57 -5.19 35.56
C ILE A 370 -8.27 -3.91 34.78
N CYS A 371 -8.77 -2.80 35.29
CA CYS A 371 -8.47 -1.47 34.81
C CYS A 371 -7.72 -0.72 35.91
N ILE A 372 -6.61 -0.07 35.56
CA ILE A 372 -5.79 0.74 36.44
C ILE A 372 -6.06 2.20 36.12
N ILE A 373 -6.57 2.91 37.13
CA ILE A 373 -7.02 4.30 37.01
C ILE A 373 -6.03 5.18 37.77
N PRO A 374 -5.46 6.23 37.14
CA PRO A 374 -4.53 7.13 37.81
C PRO A 374 -5.20 7.85 38.98
N SER A 375 -4.59 7.76 40.16
CA SER A 375 -4.94 8.57 41.32
C SER A 375 -4.11 9.84 41.31
N ILE A 376 -4.69 10.96 40.87
CA ILE A 376 -4.07 12.29 40.98
C ILE A 376 -4.80 13.03 42.09
N SER A 377 -4.04 13.48 43.09
CA SER A 377 -4.50 14.19 44.28
C SER A 377 -5.50 15.30 43.93
N GLY A 378 -6.77 15.11 44.28
CA GLY A 378 -7.75 16.20 44.43
C GLY A 378 -8.55 16.61 43.19
N LYS A 379 -8.27 16.10 41.99
CA LYS A 379 -9.19 16.24 40.84
C LYS A 379 -9.20 14.95 40.04
N THR A 380 -10.33 14.25 40.05
CA THR A 380 -10.57 13.07 39.20
C THR A 380 -10.67 13.49 37.74
N ASP A 381 -9.55 13.82 37.09
CA ASP A 381 -9.52 13.91 35.63
C ASP A 381 -9.22 12.50 35.07
N ARG A 382 -10.30 11.72 34.98
CA ARG A 382 -10.38 10.26 34.71
C ARG A 382 -10.11 9.90 33.25
N LYS A 383 -9.06 10.46 32.65
CA LYS A 383 -8.95 10.43 31.19
C LYS A 383 -8.31 9.14 30.68
N ILE A 384 -7.08 8.77 31.06
CA ILE A 384 -6.39 7.57 30.52
C ILE A 384 -6.25 6.50 31.60
N ALA A 385 -6.76 5.30 31.32
CA ALA A 385 -6.57 4.11 32.14
C ALA A 385 -5.86 3.02 31.33
N ALA A 386 -4.97 2.27 31.99
CA ALA A 386 -4.42 1.04 31.43
C ALA A 386 -5.30 -0.13 31.83
N ILE A 387 -5.62 -0.96 30.86
CA ILE A 387 -6.36 -2.18 31.03
C ILE A 387 -5.38 -3.35 30.95
N ILE A 388 -5.50 -4.26 31.90
CA ILE A 388 -4.72 -5.49 31.92
C ILE A 388 -5.69 -6.67 31.83
N THR A 389 -5.48 -7.48 30.80
CA THR A 389 -6.30 -8.66 30.49
C THR A 389 -5.42 -9.90 30.56
N VAL A 390 -5.95 -11.00 31.09
CA VAL A 390 -5.28 -12.31 31.00
C VAL A 390 -6.08 -13.27 30.12
N GLU A 391 -5.36 -14.08 29.35
CA GLU A 391 -5.94 -15.19 28.59
C GLU A 391 -5.12 -16.46 28.82
N SER A 392 -5.80 -17.60 28.85
CA SER A 392 -5.17 -18.90 28.99
C SER A 392 -4.38 -19.24 27.72
N ILE A 393 -3.13 -19.70 27.88
CA ILE A 393 -2.28 -20.11 26.76
C ILE A 393 -2.84 -21.38 26.14
N ASP A 394 -3.18 -22.34 26.98
CA ASP A 394 -3.91 -23.55 26.64
C ASP A 394 -4.79 -23.97 27.84
N GLY A 395 -5.81 -24.78 27.59
CA GLY A 395 -6.79 -25.16 28.63
C GLY A 395 -6.23 -26.04 29.77
N PHE A 396 -4.93 -26.37 29.75
CA PHE A 396 -4.30 -27.30 30.69
C PHE A 396 -3.13 -26.69 31.48
N SER A 397 -2.54 -25.60 31.01
CA SER A 397 -1.42 -24.92 31.65
C SER A 397 -1.92 -23.95 32.73
N GLN A 398 -1.19 -23.89 33.84
CA GLN A 398 -1.37 -22.86 34.86
C GLN A 398 -0.73 -21.52 34.45
N LYS A 399 -0.54 -21.29 33.14
CA LYS A 399 0.13 -20.12 32.59
C LYS A 399 -0.87 -19.27 31.81
N LEU A 400 -0.74 -17.96 31.97
CA LEU A 400 -1.62 -16.97 31.37
C LEU A 400 -0.80 -15.95 30.57
N ASN A 401 -1.26 -15.63 29.36
CA ASN A 401 -0.79 -14.48 28.61
C ASN A 401 -1.38 -13.20 29.23
N LEU A 402 -0.51 -12.30 29.66
CA LEU A 402 -0.88 -11.00 30.21
C LEU A 402 -0.80 -9.95 29.10
N TYR A 403 -1.92 -9.30 28.81
CA TYR A 403 -2.03 -8.27 27.80
C TYR A 403 -2.23 -6.89 28.42
N TRP A 404 -1.65 -5.89 27.77
CA TRP A 404 -1.89 -4.48 28.03
C TRP A 404 -2.78 -3.88 26.94
N GLU A 405 -3.72 -3.06 27.39
CA GLU A 405 -4.66 -2.33 26.55
C GLU A 405 -4.84 -0.89 27.07
N LEU A 406 -5.20 0.04 26.18
CA LEU A 406 -5.79 1.32 26.60
C LEU A 406 -7.31 1.21 26.73
N ASP A 407 -7.90 2.08 27.56
CA ASP A 407 -9.36 2.21 27.70
C ASP A 407 -10.05 2.33 26.33
N SER A 408 -11.23 1.70 26.20
CA SER A 408 -12.12 1.77 25.04
C SER A 408 -12.32 3.18 24.47
N LYS A 409 -12.30 4.22 25.30
CA LYS A 409 -12.37 5.62 24.86
C LYS A 409 -11.20 6.03 23.98
N TYR A 410 -10.05 5.36 24.05
CA TYR A 410 -8.88 5.53 23.18
C TYR A 410 -8.86 4.55 22.01
N LYS A 411 -9.62 3.44 22.11
CA LYS A 411 -9.81 2.50 20.99
C LYS A 411 -10.75 3.09 19.92
N ASN A 412 -11.82 3.74 20.35
CA ASN A 412 -12.89 4.24 19.46
C ASN A 412 -12.78 5.73 19.13
N SER A 413 -11.78 6.43 19.66
CA SER A 413 -11.64 7.86 19.40
C SER A 413 -10.66 8.11 18.26
N GLU A 414 -10.97 9.12 17.46
CA GLU A 414 -10.16 9.64 16.36
C GLU A 414 -8.83 10.29 16.83
N PHE A 415 -8.26 9.84 17.96
CA PHE A 415 -7.02 10.40 18.49
C PHE A 415 -5.85 10.08 17.57
N LEU A 416 -5.29 11.11 16.94
CA LEU A 416 -4.07 11.00 16.15
C LEU A 416 -2.85 10.87 17.10
N MET A 417 -1.72 10.44 16.54
CA MET A 417 -0.47 10.26 17.31
C MET A 417 -0.07 11.48 18.17
N PRO A 418 -0.15 12.74 17.70
CA PRO A 418 0.22 13.90 18.52
C PRO A 418 -0.66 14.07 19.76
N GLU A 419 -1.97 13.92 19.62
CA GLU A 419 -2.95 14.04 20.72
C GLU A 419 -2.80 12.87 21.70
N LEU A 420 -2.55 11.67 21.18
CA LEU A 420 -2.27 10.49 21.99
C LEU A 420 -0.96 10.66 22.77
N SER A 421 0.10 11.17 22.12
CA SER A 421 1.39 11.45 22.75
C SER A 421 1.24 12.46 23.87
N LYS A 422 0.59 13.60 23.60
CA LYS A 422 0.31 14.63 24.60
C LYS A 422 -0.51 14.08 25.77
N GLY A 423 -1.54 13.30 25.48
CA GLY A 423 -2.37 12.67 26.51
C GLY A 423 -1.57 11.74 27.42
N LEU A 424 -0.69 10.92 26.86
CA LEU A 424 0.17 10.02 27.62
C LEU A 424 1.25 10.76 28.38
N GLU A 425 1.89 11.78 27.81
CA GLU A 425 2.94 12.59 28.46
C GLU A 425 2.41 13.38 29.66
N GLU A 426 1.29 14.11 29.48
CA GLU A 426 0.66 14.90 30.55
C GLU A 426 0.20 14.05 31.76
N LYS A 427 0.08 12.72 31.58
CA LYS A 427 -0.52 11.78 32.56
C LYS A 427 0.32 10.52 32.81
N SER A 428 1.59 10.56 32.44
CA SER A 428 2.49 9.41 32.15
C SER A 428 2.83 8.50 33.34
N ILE A 429 1.92 7.60 33.73
CA ILE A 429 2.21 6.47 34.64
C ILE A 429 1.69 5.13 34.08
N TRP A 430 1.12 5.06 32.88
CA TRP A 430 0.43 3.83 32.44
C TRP A 430 0.72 3.38 31.01
N LYS A 431 1.87 3.78 30.45
CA LYS A 431 2.42 3.17 29.21
C LYS A 431 2.73 1.69 29.41
N ALA A 432 2.80 0.90 28.34
CA ALA A 432 2.95 -0.54 28.45
C ALA A 432 4.28 -0.94 29.12
N ASP A 433 5.40 -0.33 28.72
CA ASP A 433 6.72 -0.54 29.33
C ASP A 433 6.76 -0.15 30.81
N TYR A 434 6.09 0.94 31.18
CA TYR A 434 5.98 1.37 32.56
C TYR A 434 5.14 0.37 33.35
N VAL A 435 3.96 -0.01 32.85
CA VAL A 435 3.07 -0.99 33.51
C VAL A 435 3.83 -2.27 33.76
N LEU A 436 4.56 -2.78 32.77
CA LEU A 436 5.38 -3.96 32.91
C LEU A 436 6.41 -3.83 34.04
N ARG A 437 7.19 -2.74 34.04
CA ARG A 437 8.20 -2.48 35.09
C ARG A 437 7.58 -2.30 36.47
N TRP A 438 6.50 -1.55 36.58
CA TRP A 438 5.78 -1.31 37.82
C TRP A 438 5.15 -2.59 38.38
N MET A 439 4.62 -3.44 37.50
CA MET A 439 4.09 -4.73 37.91
C MET A 439 5.15 -5.62 38.55
N ASP A 440 6.31 -5.70 37.90
CA ASP A 440 7.41 -6.57 38.34
C ASP A 440 8.08 -6.05 39.61
N ASN A 441 8.28 -4.74 39.71
CA ASN A 441 9.00 -4.15 40.83
C ASN A 441 8.11 -3.91 42.06
N GLU A 442 6.82 -3.63 41.87
CA GLU A 442 5.93 -3.20 42.95
C GLU A 442 4.71 -4.10 43.11
N LEU A 443 3.85 -4.23 42.08
CA LEU A 443 2.52 -4.83 42.24
C LEU A 443 2.59 -6.29 42.68
N ILE A 444 3.41 -7.10 42.02
CA ILE A 444 3.48 -8.54 42.29
C ILE A 444 3.93 -8.79 43.74
N ASN A 445 4.96 -8.07 44.20
CA ASN A 445 5.45 -8.18 45.57
C ASN A 445 4.40 -7.72 46.58
N ALA A 446 3.76 -6.58 46.34
CA ALA A 446 2.70 -6.06 47.21
C ALA A 446 1.50 -7.01 47.31
N ALA A 447 1.07 -7.58 46.18
CA ALA A 447 -0.02 -8.56 46.14
C ALA A 447 0.33 -9.83 46.91
N ASN A 448 1.55 -10.35 46.75
CA ASN A 448 2.05 -11.51 47.48
C ASN A 448 2.09 -11.25 49.00
N GLU A 449 2.74 -10.16 49.44
CA GLU A 449 2.84 -9.81 50.85
C GLU A 449 1.47 -9.60 51.49
N PHE A 450 0.55 -8.94 50.78
CA PHE A 450 -0.82 -8.72 51.26
C PHE A 450 -1.57 -10.04 51.42
N TYR A 451 -1.49 -10.93 50.43
CA TYR A 451 -2.14 -12.22 50.44
C TYR A 451 -1.65 -13.10 51.59
N GLU A 452 -0.34 -13.19 51.80
CA GLU A 452 0.26 -13.95 52.90
C GLU A 452 -0.13 -13.38 54.27
N ARG A 453 -0.08 -12.05 54.43
CA ARG A 453 -0.47 -11.39 55.68
C ARG A 453 -1.93 -11.64 56.02
N ASP A 454 -2.82 -11.60 55.04
CA ASP A 454 -4.25 -11.79 55.26
C ASP A 454 -4.59 -13.26 55.55
N ASN A 455 -3.94 -14.19 54.86
CA ASN A 455 -4.03 -15.62 55.18
C ASN A 455 -3.54 -15.93 56.60
N LEU A 456 -2.43 -15.33 57.03
CA LEU A 456 -1.93 -15.47 58.41
C LEU A 456 -2.92 -14.90 59.44
N LYS A 457 -3.57 -13.77 59.15
CA LYS A 457 -4.63 -13.20 60.00
C LYS A 457 -5.85 -14.12 60.08
N ASN A 458 -6.32 -14.62 58.94
CA ASN A 458 -7.46 -15.54 58.88
C ASN A 458 -7.17 -16.84 59.63
N LYS A 459 -5.96 -17.40 59.51
CA LYS A 459 -5.52 -18.58 60.25
C LYS A 459 -5.45 -18.32 61.76
N LYS A 460 -4.98 -17.14 62.20
CA LYS A 460 -5.01 -16.74 63.62
C LYS A 460 -6.45 -16.60 64.15
N LEU A 461 -7.34 -15.96 63.37
CA LEU A 461 -8.74 -15.78 63.73
C LEU A 461 -9.47 -17.12 63.84
N PHE A 462 -9.24 -18.02 62.89
CA PHE A 462 -9.77 -19.39 62.91
C PHE A 462 -9.29 -20.18 64.13
N ASN A 463 -8.00 -20.09 64.46
CA ASN A 463 -7.45 -20.75 65.65
C ASN A 463 -8.02 -20.16 66.96
N GLN A 464 -8.31 -18.86 67.01
CA GLN A 464 -9.00 -18.24 68.15
C GLN A 464 -10.45 -18.73 68.26
N LEU A 465 -11.18 -18.81 67.14
CA LEU A 465 -12.53 -19.35 67.09
C LEU A 465 -12.58 -20.80 67.58
N ILE A 466 -11.65 -21.66 67.13
CA ILE A 466 -11.54 -23.04 67.62
C ILE A 466 -11.32 -23.09 69.13
N LYS A 467 -10.45 -22.22 69.68
CA LYS A 467 -10.22 -22.14 71.13
C LYS A 467 -11.47 -21.72 71.89
N ILE A 468 -12.22 -20.75 71.39
CA ILE A 468 -13.47 -20.27 72.00
C ILE A 468 -14.55 -21.35 71.95
N VAL A 469 -14.73 -22.01 70.81
CA VAL A 469 -15.68 -23.11 70.65
C VAL A 469 -15.29 -24.28 71.57
N GLY A 470 -14.01 -24.64 71.62
CA GLY A 470 -13.51 -25.69 72.51
C GLY A 470 -13.68 -25.36 74.00
N ALA A 471 -13.52 -24.11 74.41
CA ALA A 471 -13.78 -23.67 75.78
C ALA A 471 -15.27 -23.75 76.14
N ARG A 472 -16.16 -23.29 75.25
CA ARG A 472 -17.62 -23.39 75.44
C ARG A 472 -18.12 -24.83 75.47
N LEU A 473 -17.57 -25.70 74.64
CA LEU A 473 -17.91 -27.14 74.69
C LEU A 473 -17.48 -27.77 76.02
N LYS A 474 -16.31 -27.39 76.57
CA LYS A 474 -15.88 -27.86 77.90
C LYS A 474 -16.76 -27.37 79.05
N GLU A 475 -17.39 -26.21 78.92
CA GLU A 475 -18.40 -25.73 79.87
C GLU A 475 -19.75 -26.45 79.72
N TYR A 476 -20.09 -26.89 78.51
CA TYR A 476 -21.36 -27.59 78.22
C TYR A 476 -21.34 -29.08 78.62
N PHE A 477 -20.16 -29.68 78.75
CA PHE A 477 -19.96 -31.09 79.15
C PHE A 477 -19.41 -31.26 80.58
N LYS A 478 -19.40 -30.18 81.37
CA LYS A 478 -19.31 -30.21 82.83
C LYS A 478 -20.71 -30.09 83.41
#